data_AF-A0A3Q2GRG5-F1
#
_entry.id   AF-A0A3Q2GRG5-F1
#
_cell.length_a   1.000
_cell.length_b   1.000
_cell.length_c   1.000
_cell.angle_alpha   90.00
_cell.angle_beta   90.00
_cell.angle_gamma   90.00
#
_symmetry.space_group_name_H-M   'P 1'
#
loop_
_entity.id
_entity.type
_entity.pdbx_description
1 polymer ?
#
loop_
_entity_poly.entity_id
_entity_poly.type
_entity_poly.pdbx_seq_one_letter_code
_entity_poly.pdbx_strand_id
1 'polypeptide(L)'
;MVFGSYDTMAATARSQPEGSLVYVVDQTDLYVRVRDGVRQVQVKLSVFRCLPQLHLIALNSPQTGGMRGISGADFLCFSQAQKLGMKGTFRAFLSSKLEDLNSIVYNFNRENVPIVNLKDEVLFDSWSSIFNNGRMKDNVSIYSFNGKDVLRDETWPEKMMWHGSTSEGQRHVNNYCEAWRVGQRAVTVPRHSIHCIPWT
;
A
#
# COMPACT_ATOMS: atom_id res chain seq x y z
N MET A 1 -23.57 26.43 21.98
CA MET A 1 -23.11 27.36 23.04
C MET A 1 -21.66 27.05 23.37
N VAL A 2 -20.89 28.03 23.85
CA VAL A 2 -19.46 27.88 24.15
C VAL A 2 -19.17 28.36 25.58
N PHE A 3 -18.40 27.58 26.33
CA PHE A 3 -17.95 27.89 27.69
C PHE A 3 -16.44 27.75 27.80
N GLY A 4 -15.84 28.48 28.74
CA GLY A 4 -14.41 28.33 29.04
C GLY A 4 -14.12 26.95 29.63
N SER A 5 -14.74 26.64 30.77
CA SER A 5 -14.47 25.42 31.54
C SER A 5 -15.69 24.53 31.73
N TYR A 6 -15.46 23.26 32.09
CA TYR A 6 -16.53 22.31 32.42
C TYR A 6 -17.37 22.80 33.61
N ASP A 7 -16.75 23.37 34.64
CA ASP A 7 -17.47 23.83 35.83
C ASP A 7 -18.45 24.96 35.52
N THR A 8 -18.02 25.93 34.68
CA THR A 8 -18.90 27.03 34.23
C THR A 8 -20.07 26.54 33.39
N MET A 9 -19.82 25.54 32.54
CA MET A 9 -20.85 24.87 31.77
C MET A 9 -21.80 24.08 32.68
N ALA A 10 -21.30 23.27 33.62
CA ALA A 10 -22.09 22.43 34.50
C ALA A 10 -23.01 23.25 35.43
N ALA A 11 -22.53 24.40 35.91
CA ALA A 11 -23.32 25.33 36.71
C ALA A 11 -24.53 25.92 35.95
N THR A 12 -24.45 26.00 34.63
CA THR A 12 -25.49 26.62 33.78
C THR A 12 -26.16 25.63 32.82
N ALA A 13 -25.74 24.37 32.79
CA ALA A 13 -26.22 23.37 31.84
C ALA A 13 -27.74 23.17 31.90
N ARG A 14 -28.33 23.23 33.10
CA ARG A 14 -29.78 23.03 33.29
C ARG A 14 -30.64 24.13 32.68
N SER A 15 -30.10 25.35 32.52
CA SER A 15 -30.82 26.45 31.85
C SER A 15 -30.83 26.29 30.33
N GLN A 16 -30.06 25.35 29.79
CA GLN A 16 -30.02 25.07 28.36
C GLN A 16 -31.15 24.12 27.96
N PRO A 17 -31.80 24.37 26.80
CA PRO A 17 -32.77 23.44 26.22
C PRO A 17 -32.15 22.06 25.98
N GLU A 18 -32.92 21.01 26.23
CA GLU A 18 -32.55 19.63 25.84
C GLU A 18 -32.26 19.56 24.34
N GLY A 19 -31.21 18.84 23.95
CA GLY A 19 -30.70 18.76 22.58
C GLY A 19 -29.67 19.83 22.21
N SER A 20 -29.43 20.84 23.07
CA SER A 20 -28.42 21.87 22.79
C SER A 20 -27.00 21.29 22.77
N LEU A 21 -26.21 21.70 21.77
CA LEU A 21 -24.78 21.40 21.70
C LEU A 21 -23.96 22.47 22.44
N VAL A 22 -23.03 22.01 23.26
CA VAL A 22 -22.22 22.83 24.16
C VAL A 22 -20.75 22.48 23.98
N TYR A 23 -19.93 23.45 23.62
CA TYR A 23 -18.48 23.28 23.46
C TYR A 23 -17.74 23.89 24.66
N VAL A 24 -16.80 23.15 25.23
CA VAL A 24 -15.96 23.58 26.36
C VAL A 24 -14.54 23.78 25.87
N VAL A 25 -14.05 25.02 25.91
CA VAL A 25 -12.79 25.43 25.27
C VAL A 25 -11.57 24.81 25.96
N ASP A 26 -11.49 24.87 27.30
CA ASP A 26 -10.32 24.42 28.06
C ASP A 26 -10.01 22.93 27.84
N GLN A 27 -11.04 22.14 27.56
CA GLN A 27 -10.95 20.69 27.35
C GLN A 27 -11.08 20.29 25.88
N THR A 28 -11.39 21.25 24.99
CA THR A 28 -11.72 21.01 23.57
C THR A 28 -12.82 19.95 23.35
N ASP A 29 -13.74 19.85 24.31
CA ASP A 29 -14.77 18.82 24.33
C ASP A 29 -16.14 19.34 23.88
N LEU A 30 -16.86 18.51 23.12
CA LEU A 30 -18.25 18.75 22.74
C LEU A 30 -19.17 17.95 23.65
N TYR A 31 -20.23 18.59 24.13
CA TYR A 31 -21.28 18.00 24.96
C TYR A 31 -22.64 18.22 24.34
N VAL A 32 -23.59 17.33 24.63
CA VAL A 32 -25.01 17.50 24.36
C VAL A 32 -25.78 17.59 25.67
N ARG A 33 -26.67 18.58 25.77
CA ARG A 33 -27.61 18.73 26.88
C ARG A 33 -28.70 17.66 26.75
N VAL A 34 -28.79 16.78 27.75
CA VAL A 34 -29.81 15.71 27.86
C VAL A 34 -30.63 15.93 29.11
N ARG A 35 -31.87 15.43 29.22
CA ARG A 35 -32.77 15.65 30.37
C ARG A 35 -32.11 15.79 31.74
N ASP A 36 -31.23 14.86 32.12
CA ASP A 36 -30.61 14.78 33.46
C ASP A 36 -29.22 15.43 33.59
N GLY A 37 -28.76 16.16 32.57
CA GLY A 37 -27.48 16.88 32.62
C GLY A 37 -26.85 17.05 31.25
N VAL A 38 -25.57 16.71 31.13
CA VAL A 38 -24.81 16.77 29.89
C VAL A 38 -24.13 15.44 29.62
N ARG A 39 -24.01 15.07 28.35
CA ARG A 39 -23.23 13.91 27.90
C ARG A 39 -22.18 14.37 26.92
N GLN A 40 -20.94 13.94 27.14
CA GLN A 40 -19.86 14.21 26.20
C GLN A 40 -20.16 13.50 24.87
N VAL A 41 -20.09 14.25 23.79
CA VAL A 41 -20.18 13.74 22.43
C VAL A 41 -18.80 13.20 22.09
N GLN A 42 -18.65 11.88 22.17
CA GLN A 42 -17.47 11.24 21.62
C GLN A 42 -17.52 11.33 20.10
N VAL A 43 -16.74 12.27 19.53
CA VAL A 43 -16.43 12.26 18.10
C VAL A 43 -15.44 11.12 17.87
N LYS A 44 -15.96 9.89 17.80
CA LYS A 44 -15.20 8.81 17.19
C LYS A 44 -15.15 9.14 15.71
N LEU A 45 -14.00 9.60 15.24
CA LEU A 45 -13.71 9.61 13.82
C LEU A 45 -13.82 8.15 13.38
N SER A 46 -14.99 7.75 12.87
CA SER A 46 -15.16 6.52 12.14
C SER A 46 -14.46 6.69 10.80
N VAL A 47 -13.14 6.84 10.86
CA VAL A 47 -12.26 6.36 9.82
C VAL A 47 -12.57 4.87 9.83
N PHE A 48 -13.35 4.41 8.85
CA PHE A 48 -13.22 3.02 8.43
C PHE A 48 -11.72 2.76 8.39
N ARG A 49 -11.21 1.90 9.29
CA ARG A 49 -9.78 1.59 9.39
C ARG A 49 -9.34 0.83 8.14
N CYS A 50 -9.36 1.49 6.99
CA CYS A 50 -8.44 1.20 5.91
C CYS A 50 -7.17 1.92 6.33
N LEU A 51 -6.41 1.32 7.26
CA LEU A 51 -5.03 1.72 7.41
C LEU A 51 -4.42 1.63 6.01
N PRO A 52 -3.73 2.67 5.53
CA PRO A 52 -3.10 2.61 4.21
C PRO A 52 -2.22 1.36 4.17
N GLN A 53 -2.34 0.61 3.09
CA GLN A 53 -1.60 -0.62 2.82
C GLN A 53 -1.15 -0.58 1.37
N LEU A 54 0.04 -1.12 1.10
CA LEU A 54 0.58 -1.26 -0.24
C LEU A 54 0.60 -2.74 -0.60
N HIS A 55 -0.28 -3.16 -1.51
CA HIS A 55 -0.33 -4.54 -1.97
C HIS A 55 0.82 -4.85 -2.94
N LEU A 56 1.65 -5.85 -2.62
CA LEU A 56 2.64 -6.42 -3.54
C LEU A 56 2.10 -7.74 -4.09
N ILE A 57 1.74 -7.76 -5.38
CA ILE A 57 1.03 -8.87 -6.01
C ILE A 57 1.75 -9.26 -7.30
N ALA A 58 1.90 -10.56 -7.59
CA ALA A 58 2.54 -11.00 -8.82
C ALA A 58 1.58 -10.99 -10.03
N LEU A 59 2.14 -10.82 -11.23
CA LEU A 59 1.44 -11.17 -12.46
C LEU A 59 1.08 -12.67 -12.47
N ASN A 60 0.04 -13.05 -13.22
CA ASN A 60 -0.48 -14.43 -13.30
C ASN A 60 0.40 -15.43 -14.06
N SER A 61 1.49 -14.96 -14.69
CA SER A 61 2.46 -15.81 -15.38
C SER A 61 3.86 -15.18 -15.35
N PRO A 62 4.93 -15.99 -15.37
CA PRO A 62 6.30 -15.48 -15.38
C PRO A 62 6.59 -14.76 -16.71
N GLN A 63 7.38 -13.69 -16.66
CA GLN A 63 7.69 -12.85 -17.81
C GLN A 63 9.16 -12.98 -18.22
N THR A 64 9.39 -12.87 -19.52
CA THR A 64 10.74 -12.64 -20.06
C THR A 64 11.14 -11.18 -19.84
N GLY A 65 12.40 -10.83 -20.11
CA GLY A 65 12.83 -9.42 -20.13
C GLY A 65 12.18 -8.57 -21.25
N GLY A 66 11.47 -9.18 -22.21
CA GLY A 66 10.86 -8.49 -23.36
C GLY A 66 9.43 -8.02 -23.10
N MET A 67 9.21 -7.17 -22.10
CA MET A 67 7.88 -6.71 -21.66
C MET A 67 7.37 -5.49 -22.43
N ARG A 68 7.91 -5.20 -23.62
CA ARG A 68 7.64 -3.96 -24.40
C ARG A 68 8.00 -2.69 -23.61
N GLY A 69 9.04 -2.77 -22.79
CA GLY A 69 9.48 -1.70 -21.92
C GLY A 69 8.66 -1.56 -20.64
N ILE A 70 9.03 -0.59 -19.79
CA ILE A 70 8.36 -0.36 -18.51
C ILE A 70 6.86 -0.10 -18.66
N SER A 71 6.44 0.62 -19.70
CA SER A 71 5.03 0.89 -19.97
C SER A 71 4.23 -0.39 -20.28
N GLY A 72 4.84 -1.38 -20.92
CA GLY A 72 4.19 -2.67 -21.16
C GLY A 72 4.09 -3.50 -19.88
N ALA A 73 5.12 -3.48 -19.03
CA ALA A 73 5.08 -4.10 -17.71
C ALA A 73 4.00 -3.45 -16.80
N ASP A 74 3.96 -2.12 -16.75
CA ASP A 74 2.93 -1.36 -16.02
C ASP A 74 1.52 -1.68 -16.53
N PHE A 75 1.34 -1.77 -17.85
CA PHE A 75 0.05 -2.15 -18.45
C PHE A 75 -0.39 -3.56 -18.05
N LEU A 76 0.53 -4.53 -17.95
CA LEU A 76 0.20 -5.87 -17.47
C LEU A 76 -0.30 -5.85 -16.02
N CYS A 77 0.36 -5.09 -15.15
CA CYS A 77 -0.06 -4.90 -13.75
C CYS A 77 -1.45 -4.26 -13.66
N PHE A 78 -1.64 -3.14 -14.35
CA PHE A 78 -2.92 -2.44 -14.39
C PHE A 78 -4.05 -3.33 -14.91
N SER A 79 -3.85 -4.01 -16.04
CA SER A 79 -4.84 -4.88 -16.68
C SER A 79 -5.31 -6.02 -15.77
N GLN A 80 -4.37 -6.68 -15.06
CA GLN A 80 -4.71 -7.80 -14.18
C GLN A 80 -5.38 -7.33 -12.88
N ALA A 81 -4.93 -6.22 -12.31
CA ALA A 81 -5.56 -5.61 -11.13
C ALA A 81 -7.02 -5.21 -11.42
N GLN A 82 -7.28 -4.57 -12.57
CA GLN A 82 -8.62 -4.16 -12.98
C GLN A 82 -9.56 -5.37 -13.17
N LYS A 83 -9.06 -6.48 -13.73
CA LYS A 83 -9.85 -7.72 -13.87
C LYS A 83 -10.26 -8.34 -12.53
N LEU A 84 -9.46 -8.15 -11.49
CA LEU A 84 -9.76 -8.57 -10.12
C LEU A 84 -10.64 -7.54 -9.37
N GLY A 85 -10.98 -6.41 -9.99
CA GLY A 85 -11.76 -5.34 -9.37
C GLY A 85 -10.97 -4.52 -8.34
N MET A 86 -9.64 -4.59 -8.36
CA MET A 86 -8.81 -3.77 -7.47
C MET A 86 -8.88 -2.30 -7.89
N LYS A 87 -8.99 -1.42 -6.89
CA LYS A 87 -9.06 0.02 -7.09
C LYS A 87 -7.65 0.62 -7.20
N GLY A 88 -7.52 1.70 -7.99
CA GLY A 88 -6.25 2.38 -8.24
C GLY A 88 -5.48 1.84 -9.44
N THR A 89 -4.31 2.43 -9.67
CA THR A 89 -3.41 2.04 -10.76
C THR A 89 -2.30 1.17 -10.19
N PHE A 90 -2.03 0.00 -10.77
CA PHE A 90 -0.90 -0.83 -10.37
C PHE A 90 0.25 -0.64 -11.35
N ARG A 91 1.47 -0.50 -10.85
CA ARG A 91 2.72 -0.41 -11.62
C ARG A 91 3.63 -1.59 -11.35
N ALA A 92 4.54 -1.87 -12.26
CA ALA A 92 5.53 -2.92 -12.13
C ALA A 92 6.59 -2.55 -11.09
N PHE A 93 6.94 -3.51 -10.24
CA PHE A 93 8.04 -3.43 -9.28
C PHE A 93 9.37 -3.59 -10.02
N LEU A 94 9.73 -2.61 -10.84
CA LEU A 94 10.92 -2.63 -11.69
C LEU A 94 11.57 -1.23 -11.73
N SER A 95 12.90 -1.18 -11.67
CA SER A 95 13.62 0.02 -12.11
C SER A 95 13.38 0.28 -13.60
N SER A 96 13.41 1.56 -14.00
CA SER A 96 13.37 1.97 -15.40
C SER A 96 14.59 2.81 -15.78
N LYS A 97 14.64 3.27 -17.03
CA LYS A 97 15.73 4.15 -17.52
C LYS A 97 15.83 5.45 -16.71
N LEU A 98 14.70 5.96 -16.22
CA LEU A 98 14.60 7.29 -15.59
C LEU A 98 14.13 7.24 -14.14
N GLU A 99 13.77 6.06 -13.63
CA GLU A 99 13.13 5.90 -12.32
C GLU A 99 13.81 4.76 -11.56
N ASP A 100 14.24 5.05 -10.33
CA ASP A 100 14.75 4.05 -9.40
C ASP A 100 13.59 3.28 -8.78
N LEU A 101 13.78 2.00 -8.49
CA LEU A 101 12.74 1.18 -7.92
C LEU A 101 12.25 1.75 -6.59
N ASN A 102 13.15 2.15 -5.70
CA ASN A 102 12.82 2.79 -4.41
C ASN A 102 11.99 4.09 -4.59
N SER A 103 12.04 4.74 -5.76
CA SER A 103 11.31 5.98 -6.01
C SER A 103 9.84 5.81 -6.46
N ILE A 104 9.39 4.58 -6.76
CA ILE A 104 8.03 4.32 -7.27
C ILE A 104 6.94 4.73 -6.26
N VAL A 105 7.18 4.53 -4.97
CA VAL A 105 6.24 4.91 -3.89
C VAL A 105 6.55 6.34 -3.42
N TYR A 106 5.53 7.18 -3.26
CA TYR A 106 5.71 8.53 -2.72
C TYR A 106 6.32 8.52 -1.33
N ASN A 107 7.19 9.51 -1.07
CA ASN A 107 8.01 9.59 0.15
C ASN A 107 7.20 9.48 1.45
N PHE A 108 6.02 10.10 1.52
CA PHE A 108 5.17 10.10 2.71
C PHE A 108 4.67 8.69 3.11
N ASN A 109 4.55 7.78 2.14
CA ASN A 109 4.08 6.42 2.38
C ASN A 109 5.23 5.46 2.73
N ARG A 110 6.49 5.85 2.63
CA ARG A 110 7.60 4.89 2.65
C ARG A 110 7.88 4.25 4.01
N GLU A 111 7.67 5.01 5.08
CA GLU A 111 8.00 4.57 6.45
C GLU A 111 6.81 3.98 7.22
N ASN A 112 5.60 4.46 6.92
CA ASN A 112 4.44 4.22 7.78
C ASN A 112 3.36 3.32 7.14
N VAL A 113 3.60 2.83 5.92
CA VAL A 113 2.63 2.00 5.18
C VAL A 113 3.19 0.59 5.01
N PRO A 114 2.55 -0.43 5.60
CA PRO A 114 3.01 -1.81 5.46
C PRO A 114 2.79 -2.32 4.04
N ILE A 115 3.69 -3.22 3.63
CA ILE A 115 3.60 -3.92 2.35
C ILE A 115 2.92 -5.26 2.61
N VAL A 116 1.79 -5.50 1.98
CA VAL A 116 0.96 -6.70 2.19
C VAL A 116 0.81 -7.50 0.91
N ASN A 117 0.48 -8.79 1.02
CA ASN A 117 0.16 -9.62 -0.14
C ASN A 117 -1.33 -9.51 -0.53
N LEU A 118 -1.78 -10.30 -1.50
CA LEU A 118 -3.19 -10.32 -1.94
C LEU A 118 -4.21 -10.66 -0.83
N LYS A 119 -3.78 -11.34 0.24
CA LYS A 119 -4.61 -11.78 1.36
C LYS A 119 -4.49 -10.85 2.58
N ASP A 120 -3.94 -9.65 2.40
CA ASP A 120 -3.69 -8.67 3.45
C ASP A 120 -2.72 -9.15 4.55
N GLU A 121 -1.89 -10.16 4.25
CA GLU A 121 -0.82 -10.59 5.15
C GLU A 121 0.43 -9.72 4.94
N VAL A 122 1.00 -9.21 6.03
CA VAL A 122 2.16 -8.31 5.98
C VAL A 122 3.41 -9.05 5.50
N LEU A 123 3.97 -8.59 4.38
CA LEU A 123 5.24 -9.07 3.81
C LEU A 123 6.42 -8.31 4.41
N PHE A 124 6.30 -6.98 4.49
CA PHE A 124 7.31 -6.07 5.00
C PHE A 124 6.64 -4.96 5.84
N ASP A 125 7.32 -4.50 6.88
CA ASP A 125 6.78 -3.48 7.78
C ASP A 125 6.64 -2.11 7.11
N SER A 126 7.48 -1.81 6.12
CA SER A 126 7.41 -0.58 5.32
C SER A 126 8.10 -0.72 3.96
N TRP A 127 7.87 0.24 3.06
CA TRP A 127 8.58 0.29 1.77
C TRP A 127 10.09 0.44 1.97
N SER A 128 10.52 1.32 2.86
CA SER A 128 11.94 1.53 3.16
C SER A 128 12.61 0.27 3.70
N SER A 129 11.86 -0.57 4.44
CA SER A 129 12.41 -1.83 4.96
C SER A 129 12.84 -2.79 3.85
N ILE A 130 12.18 -2.79 2.68
CA ILE A 130 12.57 -3.63 1.53
C ILE A 130 14.02 -3.36 1.11
N PHE A 131 14.46 -2.10 1.15
CA PHE A 131 15.76 -1.67 0.62
C PHE A 131 16.85 -1.51 1.69
N ASN A 132 16.49 -1.67 2.97
CA ASN A 132 17.40 -1.53 4.12
C ASN A 132 17.74 -2.90 4.74
N ASN A 133 18.18 -3.85 3.90
CA ASN A 133 18.44 -5.25 4.29
C ASN A 133 17.24 -5.98 4.91
N GLY A 134 16.02 -5.52 4.64
CA GLY A 134 14.81 -6.18 5.14
C GLY A 134 14.62 -7.53 4.49
N ARG A 135 14.26 -8.50 5.33
CA ARG A 135 13.85 -9.83 4.90
C ARG A 135 12.33 -9.89 4.94
N MET A 136 11.73 -10.52 3.93
CA MET A 136 10.30 -10.84 3.95
C MET A 136 9.98 -11.62 5.22
N LYS A 137 8.86 -11.31 5.88
CA LYS A 137 8.45 -12.04 7.09
C LYS A 137 8.37 -13.55 6.80
N ASP A 138 8.62 -14.36 7.83
CA ASP A 138 8.50 -15.81 7.70
C ASP A 138 7.01 -16.23 7.64
N ASN A 139 6.74 -17.41 7.10
CA ASN A 139 5.40 -18.02 6.98
C ASN A 139 4.37 -17.23 6.15
N VAL A 140 4.77 -16.20 5.41
CA VAL A 140 3.93 -15.51 4.42
C VAL A 140 4.40 -15.83 3.00
N SER A 141 3.50 -15.66 2.02
CA SER A 141 3.83 -15.85 0.61
C SER A 141 3.33 -14.71 -0.27
N ILE A 142 3.87 -14.64 -1.48
CA ILE A 142 3.44 -13.70 -2.51
C ILE A 142 2.43 -14.43 -3.40
N TYR A 143 1.28 -13.80 -3.61
CA TYR A 143 0.22 -14.34 -4.46
C TYR A 143 0.14 -13.57 -5.78
N SER A 144 -0.23 -14.25 -6.85
CA SER A 144 -0.59 -13.63 -8.13
C SER A 144 -2.02 -13.10 -8.12
N PHE A 145 -2.40 -12.24 -9.07
CA PHE A 145 -3.77 -11.71 -9.18
C PHE A 145 -4.87 -12.79 -9.30
N ASN A 146 -4.55 -14.01 -9.77
CA ASN A 146 -5.47 -15.15 -9.80
C ASN A 146 -5.36 -16.07 -8.56
N GLY A 147 -4.69 -15.62 -7.50
CA GLY A 147 -4.67 -16.28 -6.19
C GLY A 147 -3.67 -17.43 -6.04
N LYS A 148 -2.76 -17.64 -7.00
CA LYS A 148 -1.74 -18.68 -6.90
C LYS A 148 -0.59 -18.23 -6.00
N ASP A 149 -0.09 -19.15 -5.19
CA ASP A 149 1.09 -18.94 -4.36
C ASP A 149 2.36 -19.05 -5.24
N VAL A 150 3.04 -17.94 -5.49
CA VAL A 150 4.19 -17.88 -6.41
C VAL A 150 5.36 -18.73 -5.94
N LEU A 151 5.55 -18.84 -4.61
CA LEU A 151 6.66 -19.59 -4.03
C LEU A 151 6.43 -21.12 -4.11
N ARG A 152 5.18 -21.57 -4.28
CA ARG A 152 4.82 -23.00 -4.25
C ARG A 152 4.26 -23.52 -5.58
N ASP A 153 3.57 -22.71 -6.37
CA ASP A 153 2.89 -23.12 -7.60
C ASP A 153 3.92 -23.37 -8.74
N GLU A 154 3.71 -24.44 -9.50
CA GLU A 154 4.60 -24.86 -10.60
C GLU A 154 4.60 -23.90 -11.80
N THR A 155 3.63 -22.99 -11.89
CA THR A 155 3.57 -21.94 -12.92
C THR A 155 4.85 -21.08 -12.93
N TRP A 156 5.51 -20.92 -11.77
CA TRP A 156 6.82 -20.28 -11.65
C TRP A 156 7.88 -21.32 -11.29
N PRO A 157 8.50 -22.00 -12.27
CA PRO A 157 9.54 -22.98 -11.97
C PRO A 157 10.75 -22.33 -11.28
N GLU A 158 11.12 -21.14 -11.74
CA GLU A 158 12.16 -20.31 -11.13
C GLU A 158 11.56 -19.37 -10.08
N LYS A 159 11.98 -19.52 -8.82
CA LYS A 159 11.51 -18.69 -7.68
C LYS A 159 12.33 -17.40 -7.56
N MET A 160 12.51 -16.72 -8.68
CA MET A 160 13.23 -15.45 -8.77
C MET A 160 12.32 -14.37 -9.36
N MET A 161 12.63 -13.11 -9.06
CA MET A 161 11.89 -11.94 -9.52
C MET A 161 12.78 -11.01 -10.34
N TRP A 162 12.23 -10.38 -11.39
CA TRP A 162 12.90 -9.24 -12.00
C TRP A 162 12.71 -8.00 -11.13
N HIS A 163 13.76 -7.18 -11.01
CA HIS A 163 13.71 -5.86 -10.37
C HIS A 163 14.62 -4.85 -11.07
N GLY A 164 15.82 -5.27 -11.53
CA GLY A 164 16.73 -4.41 -12.30
C GLY A 164 17.38 -3.30 -11.48
N SER A 165 17.56 -3.54 -10.18
CA SER A 165 18.01 -2.55 -9.18
C SER A 165 19.12 -3.11 -8.30
N THR A 166 19.81 -2.26 -7.55
CA THR A 166 20.67 -2.68 -6.43
C THR A 166 19.84 -3.10 -5.21
N SER A 167 20.50 -3.56 -4.14
CA SER A 167 19.87 -3.81 -2.83
C SER A 167 19.15 -2.58 -2.27
N GLU A 168 19.65 -1.38 -2.57
CA GLU A 168 19.09 -0.09 -2.12
C GLU A 168 17.96 0.40 -3.05
N GLY A 169 17.63 -0.38 -4.08
CA GLY A 169 16.59 -0.06 -5.07
C GLY A 169 17.01 0.98 -6.11
N GLN A 170 18.31 1.27 -6.24
CA GLN A 170 18.84 2.16 -7.28
C GLN A 170 18.89 1.44 -8.62
N ARG A 171 18.57 2.13 -9.74
CA ARG A 171 18.59 1.50 -11.07
C ARG A 171 19.99 1.02 -11.43
N HIS A 172 20.10 -0.24 -11.85
CA HIS A 172 21.37 -0.78 -12.29
C HIS A 172 21.50 -0.60 -13.82
N VAL A 173 22.09 0.52 -14.26
CA VAL A 173 22.09 1.01 -15.67
C VAL A 173 22.43 -0.06 -16.71
N ASN A 174 23.25 -1.05 -16.37
CA ASN A 174 23.69 -2.11 -17.30
C ASN A 174 22.91 -3.44 -17.19
N ASN A 175 22.01 -3.62 -16.21
CA ASN A 175 21.39 -4.92 -15.89
C ASN A 175 19.85 -4.88 -15.78
N TYR A 176 19.16 -4.33 -16.78
CA TYR A 176 17.68 -4.35 -16.82
C TYR A 176 17.09 -4.67 -18.22
N CYS A 177 17.74 -5.56 -19.00
CA CYS A 177 17.20 -6.06 -20.28
C CYS A 177 16.87 -4.96 -21.32
N GLU A 178 17.77 -3.99 -21.51
CA GLU A 178 17.56 -2.80 -22.39
C GLU A 178 16.24 -2.05 -22.08
N ALA A 179 16.06 -1.75 -20.81
CA ALA A 179 14.84 -1.17 -20.23
C ALA A 179 13.61 -2.05 -20.45
N TRP A 180 13.76 -3.36 -20.23
CA TRP A 180 12.71 -4.39 -20.39
C TRP A 180 12.13 -4.51 -21.80
N ARG A 181 12.95 -4.18 -22.80
CA ARG A 181 12.57 -4.27 -24.22
C ARG A 181 13.07 -5.55 -24.86
N VAL A 182 14.10 -6.18 -24.30
CA VAL A 182 14.77 -7.33 -24.89
C VAL A 182 14.67 -8.54 -23.97
N GLY A 183 14.13 -9.64 -24.49
CA GLY A 183 14.09 -10.93 -23.79
C GLY A 183 15.24 -11.88 -24.11
N GLN A 184 16.24 -11.47 -24.91
CA GLN A 184 17.16 -12.35 -25.65
C GLN A 184 16.46 -13.29 -26.67
N ARG A 185 17.17 -13.60 -27.76
CA ARG A 185 16.69 -14.40 -28.92
C ARG A 185 17.06 -15.91 -28.81
N ALA A 186 17.38 -16.40 -27.61
CA ALA A 186 17.84 -17.78 -27.40
C ALA A 186 16.67 -18.72 -27.05
N VAL A 187 16.82 -20.02 -27.35
CA VAL A 187 15.78 -21.05 -27.24
C VAL A 187 15.31 -21.32 -25.79
N THR A 188 16.07 -20.86 -24.78
CA THR A 188 15.71 -20.91 -23.36
C THR A 188 15.93 -19.54 -22.71
N VAL A 189 14.96 -18.65 -22.86
CA VAL A 189 14.95 -17.35 -22.18
C VAL A 189 14.52 -17.53 -20.71
N PRO A 190 15.29 -17.04 -19.73
CA PRO A 190 14.86 -17.01 -18.33
C PRO A 190 13.56 -16.22 -18.16
N ARG A 191 12.61 -16.82 -17.43
CA ARG A 191 11.31 -16.21 -17.11
C ARG A 191 11.15 -16.15 -15.61
N HIS A 192 10.99 -14.95 -15.08
CA HIS A 192 10.90 -14.68 -13.65
C HIS A 192 9.57 -14.01 -13.30
N SER A 193 9.21 -14.03 -12.03
CA SER A 193 8.02 -13.30 -11.58
C SER A 193 8.22 -11.80 -11.75
N ILE A 194 7.13 -11.10 -12.08
CA ILE A 194 7.02 -9.65 -11.99
C ILE A 194 6.01 -9.37 -10.91
N HIS A 195 6.39 -8.53 -9.96
CA HIS A 195 5.49 -8.08 -8.92
C HIS A 195 4.98 -6.68 -9.27
N CYS A 196 3.80 -6.36 -8.77
CA CYS A 196 3.06 -5.15 -9.05
C CYS A 196 2.71 -4.48 -7.72
N ILE A 197 2.81 -3.16 -7.69
CA ILE A 197 2.47 -2.34 -6.52
C ILE A 197 1.48 -1.23 -6.92
N PRO A 198 0.53 -0.85 -6.06
CA PRO A 198 -0.28 0.33 -6.27
C PRO A 198 0.59 1.56 -6.47
N TRP A 199 0.20 2.38 -7.45
CA TRP A 199 0.61 3.75 -7.58
C TRP A 199 -0.04 4.54 -6.46
N THR A 200 0.78 5.13 -5.60
CA THR A 200 0.33 5.95 -4.48
C THR A 200 0.95 7.29 -4.52
#